data_AF-A0A9E2U9L4-F1
#
_entry.id   AF-A0A9E2U9L4-F1
#
_cell.length_a   1.000
_cell.length_b   1.000
_cell.length_c   1.000
_cell.angle_alpha   90.00
_cell.angle_beta   90.00
_cell.angle_gamma   90.00
#
_symmetry.space_group_name_H-M   'P 1'
#
loop_
_entity.id
_entity.type
_entity.pdbx_description
1 polymer ?
#
loop_
_entity_poly.entity_id
_entity_poly.type
_entity_poly.pdbx_seq_one_letter_code
_entity_poly.pdbx_strand_id
1 'polypeptide(L)'
;MPSYTWMISAAALLIGFTGVASAQMPPYPGAAANVRESQAYEQALRSNPAFRKKREAIECGPINDPQLHASCIASFEAHAATAK
;
A
#
# COMPACT_ATOMS: atom_id res chain seq x y z
N MET A 1 25.20 -41.36 45.20
CA MET A 1 23.97 -40.56 45.02
C MET A 1 24.11 -39.78 43.72
N PRO A 2 23.45 -40.15 42.61
CA PRO A 2 23.52 -39.33 41.41
C PRO A 2 22.56 -38.13 41.54
N SER A 3 23.11 -36.94 41.37
CA SER A 3 22.47 -35.63 41.56
C SER A 3 21.50 -35.29 40.43
N TYR A 4 20.22 -35.08 40.79
CA TYR A 4 19.11 -34.69 39.91
C TYR A 4 19.07 -33.17 39.64
N THR A 5 20.20 -32.55 39.33
CA THR A 5 20.27 -31.09 39.06
C THR A 5 19.98 -30.72 37.61
N TRP A 6 19.62 -31.68 36.76
CA TRP A 6 19.36 -31.46 35.33
C TRP A 6 17.88 -31.33 34.94
N MET A 7 16.95 -31.20 35.89
CA MET A 7 15.52 -31.10 35.60
C MET A 7 14.87 -29.72 35.80
N ILE A 8 15.65 -28.63 35.93
CA ILE A 8 15.09 -27.27 36.13
C ILE A 8 15.40 -26.29 34.97
N SER A 9 15.50 -26.77 33.73
CA SER A 9 15.78 -25.87 32.59
C SER A 9 14.79 -25.94 31.42
N ALA A 10 13.72 -26.74 31.51
CA ALA A 10 12.78 -26.89 30.38
C ALA A 10 11.52 -26.00 30.44
N ALA A 11 11.22 -25.35 31.57
CA ALA A 11 9.94 -24.64 31.74
C ALA A 11 9.99 -23.12 31.47
N ALA A 12 11.18 -22.51 31.36
CA ALA A 12 11.31 -21.04 31.26
C ALA A 12 11.43 -20.50 29.82
N LEU A 13 11.33 -21.35 28.79
CA LEU A 13 11.52 -20.95 27.39
C LEU A 13 10.23 -20.79 26.58
N LEU A 14 9.06 -20.96 27.20
CA LEU A 14 7.74 -20.83 26.54
C LEU A 14 6.99 -19.51 26.85
N ILE A 15 7.64 -18.52 27.48
CA ILE A 15 7.04 -17.20 27.74
C ILE A 15 7.74 -16.12 26.88
N GLY A 16 7.99 -16.43 25.61
CA GLY A 16 8.81 -15.59 24.73
C GLY A 16 8.08 -14.84 23.60
N PHE A 17 6.83 -15.19 23.26
CA PHE A 17 6.15 -14.60 22.09
C PHE A 17 4.63 -14.52 22.27
N THR A 18 4.15 -13.77 23.26
CA THR A 18 2.82 -13.14 23.17
C THR A 18 3.01 -11.65 22.87
N GLY A 19 3.75 -11.37 21.79
CA GLY A 19 3.70 -10.05 21.19
C GLY A 19 2.29 -9.85 20.65
N VAL A 20 1.50 -9.01 21.31
CA VAL A 20 0.23 -8.53 20.73
C VAL A 20 0.58 -7.85 19.41
N ALA A 21 0.27 -8.50 18.29
CA ALA A 21 0.25 -7.83 17.00
C ALA A 21 -0.93 -6.85 17.03
N SER A 22 -0.74 -5.68 17.64
CA SER A 22 -1.65 -4.57 17.41
C SER A 22 -1.43 -4.14 15.97
N ALA A 23 -2.40 -4.36 15.10
CA ALA A 23 -2.46 -3.60 13.86
C ALA A 23 -2.61 -2.13 14.27
N GLN A 24 -1.49 -1.41 14.42
CA GLN A 24 -1.52 0.04 14.60
C GLN A 24 -2.07 0.63 13.31
N MET A 25 -3.38 0.87 13.29
CA MET A 25 -4.01 1.58 12.21
C MET A 25 -3.54 3.03 12.34
N PRO A 26 -2.77 3.57 11.37
CA PRO A 26 -2.35 4.96 11.42
C PRO A 26 -3.60 5.85 11.54
N PRO A 27 -3.49 7.04 12.18
CA PRO A 27 -4.60 7.96 12.29
C PRO A 27 -5.25 8.17 10.91
N TYR A 28 -6.52 7.78 10.77
CA TYR A 28 -7.23 7.92 9.50
C TYR A 28 -7.63 9.39 9.36
N PRO A 29 -7.25 10.08 8.27
CA PRO A 29 -7.43 11.52 8.14
C PRO A 29 -8.92 11.94 7.98
N GLY A 30 -9.83 10.96 7.98
CA GLY A 30 -11.28 11.15 7.93
C GLY A 30 -11.78 11.35 6.49
N ALA A 31 -13.06 11.10 6.27
CA ALA A 31 -13.66 11.13 4.93
C ALA A 31 -13.43 12.45 4.18
N ALA A 32 -13.51 13.59 4.88
CA ALA A 32 -13.29 14.90 4.27
C ALA A 32 -11.85 15.12 3.77
N ALA A 33 -10.85 14.55 4.46
CA ALA A 33 -9.48 14.63 4.00
C ALA A 33 -9.25 13.77 2.76
N ASN A 34 -9.79 12.54 2.74
CA ASN A 34 -9.72 11.67 1.58
C ASN A 34 -10.30 12.35 0.33
N VAL A 35 -11.45 13.03 0.46
CA VAL A 35 -12.07 13.75 -0.66
C VAL A 35 -11.12 14.84 -1.19
N ARG A 36 -10.50 15.64 -0.31
CA ARG A 36 -9.56 16.69 -0.73
C ARG A 36 -8.31 16.11 -1.39
N GLU A 37 -7.77 15.02 -0.83
CA GLU A 37 -6.59 14.34 -1.38
C GLU A 37 -6.88 13.72 -2.75
N SER A 38 -8.04 13.08 -2.91
CA SER A 38 -8.50 12.58 -4.20
C SER A 38 -8.62 13.72 -5.22
N GLN A 39 -9.24 14.84 -4.86
CA GLN A 39 -9.35 15.99 -5.77
C GLN A 39 -7.98 16.54 -6.20
N ALA A 40 -7.03 16.63 -5.26
CA ALA A 40 -5.67 17.07 -5.56
C ALA A 40 -4.95 16.09 -6.51
N TYR A 41 -5.12 14.79 -6.28
CA TYR A 41 -4.61 13.73 -7.17
C TYR A 41 -5.20 13.86 -8.59
N GLU A 42 -6.52 13.98 -8.70
CA GLU A 42 -7.22 14.17 -9.98
C GLU A 42 -6.77 15.44 -10.71
N GLN A 43 -6.49 16.52 -9.98
CA GLN A 43 -5.94 17.73 -10.57
C GLN A 43 -4.52 17.50 -11.10
N ALA A 44 -3.67 16.80 -10.35
CA ALA A 44 -2.31 16.48 -10.78
C ALA A 44 -2.30 15.59 -12.03
N LEU A 45 -3.21 14.60 -12.11
CA LEU A 45 -3.39 13.79 -13.31
C LEU A 45 -3.77 14.63 -14.54
N ARG A 46 -4.61 15.65 -14.36
CA ARG A 46 -5.04 16.56 -15.45
C ARG A 46 -3.92 17.49 -15.88
N SER A 47 -3.32 18.23 -14.94
CA SER A 47 -2.45 19.37 -15.26
C SER A 47 -0.95 19.05 -15.38
N ASN A 48 -0.49 17.88 -14.93
CA ASN A 48 0.94 17.53 -14.93
C ASN A 48 1.23 16.26 -15.76
N PRO A 49 1.68 16.41 -17.02
CA PRO A 49 1.97 15.27 -17.89
C PRO A 49 3.06 14.33 -17.35
N ALA A 50 4.07 14.87 -16.66
CA ALA A 50 5.15 14.06 -16.09
C ALA A 50 4.65 13.20 -14.91
N PHE A 51 3.80 13.78 -14.07
CA PHE A 51 3.14 13.04 -12.99
C PHE A 51 2.27 11.91 -13.55
N ARG A 52 1.44 12.22 -14.56
CA ARG A 52 0.58 11.24 -15.22
C ARG A 52 1.37 10.08 -15.83
N LYS A 53 2.41 10.35 -16.62
CA LYS A 53 3.29 9.30 -17.17
C LYS A 53 3.95 8.43 -16.09
N LYS A 54 4.33 9.03 -14.96
CA LYS A 54 4.87 8.27 -13.83
C LYS A 54 3.81 7.34 -13.23
N ARG A 55 2.55 7.78 -13.12
CA ARG A 55 1.44 6.94 -12.65
C ARG A 55 1.12 5.82 -13.64
N GLU A 56 1.04 6.12 -14.93
CA GLU A 56 0.88 5.11 -15.99
C GLU A 56 1.94 4.01 -15.87
N ALA A 57 3.21 4.37 -15.70
CA ALA A 57 4.30 3.38 -15.55
C ALA A 57 4.16 2.52 -14.29
N ILE A 58 3.69 3.09 -13.17
CA ILE A 58 3.53 2.36 -11.91
C ILE A 58 2.29 1.46 -11.95
N GLU A 59 1.17 1.98 -12.42
CA GLU A 59 -0.13 1.32 -12.34
C GLU A 59 -0.38 0.38 -13.52
N CYS A 60 0.01 0.78 -14.73
CA CYS A 60 -0.20 -0.01 -15.93
C CYS A 60 1.00 -0.90 -16.28
N GLY A 61 2.22 -0.53 -15.85
CA GLY A 61 3.45 -1.26 -16.20
C GLY A 61 3.47 -2.76 -15.84
N PRO A 62 2.91 -3.20 -14.70
CA PRO A 62 2.83 -4.63 -14.37
C PRO A 62 1.81 -5.43 -15.19
N ILE A 63 0.96 -4.77 -15.98
CA ILE A 63 -0.10 -5.42 -16.74
C ILE A 63 0.48 -6.02 -18.02
N ASN A 64 0.58 -7.35 -18.05
CA ASN A 64 1.14 -8.08 -19.20
C ASN A 64 0.11 -8.36 -20.31
N ASP A 65 -1.19 -8.35 -19.99
CA ASP A 65 -2.23 -8.52 -21.00
C ASP A 65 -2.32 -7.27 -21.89
N PRO A 66 -2.16 -7.37 -23.22
CA PRO A 66 -2.09 -6.20 -24.08
C PRO A 66 -3.36 -5.35 -24.08
N GLN A 67 -4.53 -6.00 -24.01
CA GLN A 67 -5.81 -5.30 -24.04
C GLN A 67 -6.06 -4.57 -22.72
N LEU A 68 -5.78 -5.22 -21.60
CA LEU A 68 -5.90 -4.63 -20.27
C LEU A 68 -4.89 -3.50 -20.09
N HIS A 69 -3.66 -3.65 -20.57
CA HIS A 69 -2.64 -2.61 -20.52
C HIS A 69 -3.08 -1.37 -21.32
N ALA A 70 -3.56 -1.55 -22.54
CA ALA A 70 -4.09 -0.45 -23.35
C ALA A 70 -5.29 0.25 -22.68
N SER A 71 -6.21 -0.53 -22.09
CA SER A 71 -7.36 0.03 -21.37
C SER A 71 -6.93 0.83 -20.12
N CYS A 72 -5.87 0.38 -19.43
CA CYS A 72 -5.30 1.09 -18.29
C CYS A 72 -4.74 2.45 -18.73
N ILE A 73 -3.91 2.49 -19.77
CA ILE A 73 -3.35 3.75 -20.30
C ILE A 73 -4.46 4.71 -20.74
N ALA A 74 -5.49 4.21 -21.44
CA ALA A 74 -6.62 5.03 -21.89
C ALA A 74 -7.36 5.71 -20.73
N SER A 75 -7.42 5.08 -19.55
CA SER A 75 -8.03 5.69 -18.36
C SER A 75 -7.30 6.96 -17.92
N PHE A 76 -5.97 7.03 -18.08
CA PHE A 76 -5.16 8.22 -17.79
C PHE A 76 -5.31 9.31 -18.87
N GLU A 77 -5.42 8.94 -20.15
CA GLU A 77 -5.60 9.89 -21.25
C GLU A 77 -6.92 10.66 -21.15
N ALA A 78 -7.98 10.05 -20.60
CA ALA A 78 -9.24 10.72 -20.32
C ALA A 78 -9.06 11.94 -19.38
N HIS A 79 -8.14 11.86 -18.42
CA HIS A 79 -7.80 13.00 -17.57
C HIS A 79 -7.03 14.08 -18.36
N ALA A 80 -6.20 13.72 -19.34
CA ALA A 80 -5.57 14.72 -20.19
C ALA A 80 -6.60 15.50 -21.04
N ALA A 81 -7.62 14.82 -21.55
CA ALA A 81 -8.64 15.41 -22.41
C ALA A 81 -9.58 16.39 -21.68
N THR A 82 -9.81 16.18 -20.39
CA THR A 82 -10.69 17.02 -19.55
C THR A 82 -9.98 18.24 -18.93
N ALA A 83 -8.69 18.43 -19.21
CA ALA A 83 -7.89 19.56 -18.73
C ALA A 83 -8.00 20.83 -19.60
N LYS A 84 -8.90 20.84 -20.59
CA LYS A 84 -9.07 21.91 -21.58
C LYS A 84 -10.16 22.91 -21.20
#